data_AF-A0A811UWC7-F1
#
_entry.id   AF-A0A811UWC7-F1
#
_cell.length_a   1.000
_cell.length_b   1.000
_cell.length_c   1.000
_cell.angle_alpha   90.00
_cell.angle_beta   90.00
_cell.angle_gamma   90.00
#
_symmetry.space_group_name_H-M   'P 1'
#
loop_
_entity.id
_entity.type
_entity.pdbx_description
1 polymer ?
#
loop_
_entity_poly.entity_id
_entity_poly.type
_entity_poly.pdbx_seq_one_letter_code
_entity_poly.pdbx_strand_id
1 'polypeptide(L)'
;MDAQDASISQKLDAQDASISQKMDAQMLEQREQISSLEGTIAQIQQNLVKNNAELKERQDLIETKVNALESRFRELQLNRPTASVNAPKVKTPFQVFKLQFEKTAETNNRSIEEKSAALFVALEGPAAELLQTISVNERNDYDGLMQALERRYGSEHRRQIYQMELEKRDQKSNESLQEYASEVERLAHLAIGDTSGEHLEKVKIQRFISGIKDVYTKRETYANPKLTFAEIVAYAQTRHS
;
A
#
# COMPACT_ATOMS: atom_id res chain seq x y z
N MET A 1 46.47 69.62 70.33
CA MET A 1 45.65 68.47 69.87
C MET A 1 44.63 68.90 68.82
N ASP A 2 44.15 70.14 68.85
CA ASP A 2 42.99 70.60 68.05
C ASP A 2 43.16 70.63 66.52
N ALA A 3 44.38 70.79 65.99
CA ALA A 3 44.59 70.88 64.55
C ALA A 3 44.50 69.53 63.82
N GLN A 4 44.83 68.42 64.50
CA GLN A 4 44.80 67.08 63.91
C GLN A 4 43.36 66.55 63.82
N ASP A 5 42.55 66.76 64.86
CA ASP A 5 41.15 66.37 64.89
C ASP A 5 40.31 67.15 63.87
N ALA A 6 40.57 68.45 63.71
CA ALA A 6 39.94 69.26 62.67
C ALA A 6 40.27 68.78 61.24
N SER A 7 41.53 68.34 61.01
CA SER A 7 41.95 67.80 59.71
C SER A 7 41.32 66.44 59.40
N ILE A 8 41.10 65.60 60.41
CA ILE A 8 40.43 64.31 60.26
C ILE A 8 38.93 64.52 59.98
N SER A 9 38.27 65.42 60.71
CA SER A 9 36.86 65.77 60.48
C SER A 9 36.64 66.29 59.06
N GLN A 10 37.49 67.22 58.59
CA GLN A 10 37.40 67.75 57.23
C GLN A 10 37.60 66.68 56.14
N LYS A 11 38.46 65.69 56.38
CA LYS A 11 38.67 64.56 55.46
C LYS A 11 37.48 63.61 55.43
N LEU A 12 36.85 63.35 56.57
CA LEU A 12 35.63 62.55 56.67
C LEU A 12 34.46 63.24 55.94
N ASP A 13 34.24 64.53 56.20
CA ASP A 13 33.18 65.31 55.54
C ASP A 13 33.38 65.35 54.01
N ALA A 14 34.63 65.50 53.55
CA ALA A 14 34.95 65.45 52.12
C ALA A 14 34.75 64.06 51.51
N GLN A 15 35.03 63.00 52.27
CA GLN A 15 34.82 61.61 51.84
C GLN A 15 33.33 61.29 51.73
N ASP A 16 32.52 61.70 52.71
CA ASP A 16 31.07 61.51 52.70
C ASP A 16 30.42 62.28 51.55
N ALA A 17 30.83 63.54 51.33
CA ALA A 17 30.38 64.32 50.18
C ALA A 17 30.73 63.64 48.84
N SER A 18 31.94 63.04 48.73
CA SER A 18 32.36 62.32 47.53
C SER A 18 31.56 61.03 47.31
N ILE A 19 31.23 60.30 48.39
CA ILE A 19 30.40 59.09 48.32
C ILE A 19 28.98 59.46 47.90
N SER A 20 28.37 60.49 48.51
CA SER A 20 27.04 60.96 48.13
C SER A 20 27.00 61.40 46.66
N GLN A 21 27.99 62.18 46.20
CA GLN A 21 28.05 62.62 44.81
C GLN A 21 28.17 61.44 43.83
N LYS A 22 28.99 60.42 44.16
CA LYS A 22 29.10 59.20 43.35
C LYS A 22 27.81 58.39 43.34
N MET A 23 27.15 58.29 44.50
CA MET A 23 25.87 57.59 44.63
C MET A 23 24.77 58.28 43.82
N ASP A 24 24.70 59.61 43.87
CA ASP A 24 23.74 60.40 43.09
C ASP A 24 23.97 60.27 41.58
N ALA A 25 25.24 60.31 41.15
CA ALA A 25 25.59 60.10 39.74
C ALA A 25 25.22 58.69 39.26
N GLN A 26 25.49 57.66 40.05
CA GLN A 26 25.12 56.28 39.73
C GLN A 26 23.60 56.08 39.71
N MET A 27 22.87 56.73 40.63
CA MET A 27 21.40 56.71 40.65
C MET A 27 20.81 57.41 39.41
N LEU A 28 21.42 58.49 38.95
CA LEU A 28 21.01 59.18 37.72
C LEU A 28 21.24 58.29 36.49
N GLU A 29 22.41 57.66 36.39
CA GLU A 29 22.72 56.72 35.29
C GLU A 29 21.77 55.53 35.26
N GLN A 30 21.45 54.94 36.43
CA GLN A 30 20.45 53.86 36.52
C GLN A 30 19.06 54.31 36.10
N ARG A 31 18.64 55.53 36.43
CA ARG A 31 17.35 56.07 35.98
C ARG A 31 17.30 56.23 34.46
N GLU A 32 18.38 56.68 33.83
CA GLU A 32 18.46 56.80 32.37
C GLU A 32 18.41 55.42 31.70
N GLN A 33 19.13 54.42 32.24
CA GLN A 33 19.08 53.05 31.75
C GLN A 33 17.68 52.44 31.88
N ILE A 34 17.00 52.64 33.01
CA ILE A 34 15.62 52.17 33.23
C ILE A 34 14.69 52.81 32.19
N SER A 35 14.79 54.12 31.96
CA SER A 35 13.97 54.81 30.96
C SER A 35 14.19 54.27 29.54
N SER A 36 15.44 53.96 29.18
CA SER A 36 15.77 53.33 27.89
C SER A 36 15.19 51.91 27.76
N LEU A 37 15.28 51.10 28.83
CA LEU A 37 14.71 49.75 28.86
C LEU A 37 13.20 49.78 28.75
N GLU A 38 12.53 50.70 29.43
CA GLU A 38 11.07 50.89 29.35
C GLU A 38 10.63 51.20 27.91
N GLY A 39 11.35 52.08 27.20
CA GLY A 39 11.08 52.37 25.79
C GLY A 39 11.24 51.13 24.89
N THR A 40 12.28 50.33 25.13
CA THR A 40 12.52 49.10 24.37
C THR A 40 11.43 48.06 24.63
N ILE A 41 11.01 47.89 25.89
CA ILE A 41 9.92 46.98 26.29
C ILE A 41 8.61 47.40 25.61
N ALA A 42 8.28 48.70 25.60
CA ALA A 42 7.09 49.20 24.93
C ALA A 42 7.11 48.88 23.43
N GLN A 43 8.25 49.04 22.76
CA GLN A 43 8.39 48.72 21.34
C GLN A 43 8.22 47.21 21.07
N ILE A 44 8.81 46.36 21.92
CA ILE A 44 8.66 44.90 21.81
C ILE A 44 7.20 44.50 22.00
N GLN A 45 6.52 45.06 23.01
CA GLN A 45 5.10 44.79 23.26
C GLN A 45 4.23 45.19 22.07
N GLN A 46 4.47 46.36 21.47
CA GLN A 46 3.74 46.80 20.28
C GLN A 46 3.94 45.85 19.09
N ASN A 47 5.20 45.42 18.85
CA ASN A 47 5.52 44.50 17.76
C ASN A 47 4.88 43.12 17.97
N LEU A 48 4.86 42.62 19.22
CA LEU A 48 4.21 41.35 19.57
C LEU A 48 2.70 41.40 19.29
N VAL A 49 2.03 42.49 19.67
CA VAL A 49 0.59 42.66 19.41
C VAL A 49 0.32 42.68 17.90
N LYS A 50 1.12 43.42 17.13
CA LYS A 50 0.98 43.50 15.67
C LYS A 50 1.18 42.13 15.01
N ASN A 51 2.27 41.44 15.34
CA ASN A 51 2.56 40.11 14.77
C ASN A 51 1.48 39.09 15.13
N ASN A 52 0.95 39.13 16.35
CA ASN A 52 -0.13 38.24 16.77
C ASN A 52 -1.43 38.50 15.98
N ALA A 53 -1.75 39.76 15.67
CA ALA A 53 -2.90 40.08 14.82
C ALA A 53 -2.73 39.53 13.40
N GLU A 54 -1.55 39.71 12.79
CA GLU A 54 -1.23 39.18 11.45
C GLU A 54 -1.25 37.64 11.42
N LEU A 55 -0.76 36.98 12.47
CA LEU A 55 -0.83 35.52 12.59
C LEU A 55 -2.27 35.01 12.67
N LYS A 56 -3.13 35.72 13.41
CA LYS A 56 -4.55 35.37 13.51
C LYS A 56 -5.27 35.48 12.18
N GLU A 57 -5.03 36.57 11.44
CA GLU A 57 -5.61 36.75 10.09
C GLU A 57 -5.15 35.65 9.11
N ARG A 58 -3.88 35.26 9.16
CA ARG A 58 -3.37 34.14 8.36
C ARG A 58 -4.01 32.82 8.73
N GLN A 59 -4.25 32.58 10.02
CA GLN A 59 -4.91 31.37 10.50
C GLN A 59 -6.35 31.28 9.98
N ASP A 60 -7.12 32.36 10.08
CA ASP A 60 -8.50 32.44 9.59
C ASP A 60 -8.56 32.21 8.06
N LEU A 61 -7.59 32.76 7.31
CA LEU A 61 -7.48 32.55 5.87
C LEU A 61 -7.15 31.10 5.51
N ILE A 62 -6.25 30.46 6.26
CA ILE A 62 -5.91 29.05 6.06
C ILE A 62 -7.13 28.18 6.33
N GLU A 63 -7.84 28.40 7.44
CA GLU A 63 -9.04 27.65 7.79
C GLU A 63 -10.12 27.77 6.70
N THR A 64 -10.35 28.99 6.20
CA THR A 64 -11.27 29.22 5.07
C THR A 64 -10.85 28.46 3.82
N LYS A 65 -9.55 28.48 3.47
CA LYS A 65 -9.02 27.77 2.29
C LYS A 65 -9.10 26.25 2.44
N VAL A 66 -8.84 25.72 3.64
CA VAL A 66 -8.95 24.29 3.95
C VAL A 66 -10.40 23.84 3.77
N ASN A 67 -11.36 24.57 4.35
CA ASN A 67 -12.78 24.25 4.19
C ASN A 67 -13.24 24.27 2.72
N ALA A 68 -12.74 25.23 1.93
CA ALA A 68 -13.01 25.29 0.49
C ALA A 68 -12.38 24.11 -0.28
N LEU A 69 -11.15 23.72 0.06
CA LEU A 69 -10.49 22.56 -0.53
C LEU A 69 -11.19 21.25 -0.17
N GLU A 70 -11.64 21.10 1.08
CA GLU A 70 -12.45 19.95 1.49
C GLU A 70 -13.75 19.86 0.71
N SER A 71 -14.42 21.00 0.51
CA SER A 71 -15.66 21.06 -0.26
C SER A 71 -15.44 20.65 -1.71
N ARG A 72 -14.37 21.18 -2.34
CA ARG A 72 -13.95 20.76 -3.69
C ARG A 72 -13.54 19.30 -3.76
N PHE A 73 -12.89 18.76 -2.74
CA PHE A 73 -12.53 17.34 -2.68
C PHE A 73 -13.80 16.48 -2.62
N ARG A 74 -14.80 16.85 -1.81
CA ARG A 74 -16.10 16.17 -1.77
C ARG A 74 -16.82 16.24 -3.12
N GLU A 75 -16.80 17.40 -3.79
CA GLU A 75 -17.35 17.58 -5.13
C GLU A 75 -16.62 16.70 -6.17
N LEU A 76 -15.29 16.59 -6.11
CA LEU A 76 -14.51 15.71 -6.99
C LEU A 76 -14.77 14.22 -6.71
N GLN A 77 -15.07 13.84 -5.47
CA GLN A 77 -15.47 12.47 -5.12
C GLN A 77 -16.90 12.17 -5.59
N LEU A 78 -17.83 13.14 -5.56
CA LEU A 78 -19.20 12.98 -6.07
C LEU A 78 -19.30 13.03 -7.61
N ASN A 79 -18.44 13.82 -8.26
CA ASN A 79 -18.39 13.95 -9.73
C ASN A 79 -17.43 12.96 -10.38
N ARG A 80 -16.80 12.07 -9.61
CA ARG A 80 -16.29 10.84 -10.20
C ARG A 80 -17.54 10.18 -10.80
N PRO A 81 -17.64 9.96 -12.14
CA PRO A 81 -18.65 9.03 -12.62
C PRO A 81 -18.45 7.81 -11.75
N THR A 82 -19.52 7.29 -11.15
CA THR A 82 -19.48 5.98 -10.53
C THR A 82 -18.95 5.06 -11.61
N ALA A 83 -17.63 4.93 -11.69
CA ALA A 83 -16.92 3.83 -12.26
C ALA A 83 -17.40 2.75 -11.32
N SER A 84 -18.54 2.20 -11.73
CA SER A 84 -19.09 0.93 -11.33
C SER A 84 -17.97 0.20 -10.65
N VAL A 85 -18.14 0.04 -9.34
CA VAL A 85 -17.60 -1.05 -8.52
C VAL A 85 -17.08 -2.16 -9.44
N ASN A 86 -15.87 -1.93 -9.94
CA ASN A 86 -15.05 -2.90 -10.61
C ASN A 86 -13.95 -3.22 -9.60
N ALA A 87 -14.35 -3.33 -8.33
CA ALA A 87 -13.81 -4.40 -7.53
C ALA A 87 -13.93 -5.64 -8.42
N PRO A 88 -12.82 -6.33 -8.73
CA PRO A 88 -12.89 -7.45 -9.63
C PRO A 88 -13.91 -8.43 -9.05
N LYS A 89 -15.00 -8.63 -9.78
CA LYS A 89 -15.99 -9.63 -9.38
C LYS A 89 -15.24 -10.94 -9.24
N VAL A 90 -15.51 -11.69 -8.18
CA VAL A 90 -14.85 -12.99 -7.86
C VAL A 90 -15.05 -14.06 -8.96
N LYS A 91 -15.74 -13.71 -10.06
CA LYS A 91 -15.71 -14.45 -11.33
C LYS A 91 -14.34 -14.42 -12.03
N THR A 92 -13.43 -13.54 -11.64
CA THR A 92 -12.04 -13.52 -12.13
C THR A 92 -11.16 -14.47 -11.31
N PRO A 93 -10.15 -15.13 -11.93
CA PRO A 93 -9.21 -15.97 -11.19
C PRO A 93 -8.60 -15.20 -10.01
N PHE A 94 -8.51 -15.84 -8.84
CA PHE A 94 -8.08 -15.18 -7.59
C PHE A 94 -6.76 -14.40 -7.73
N GLN A 95 -5.78 -14.90 -8.49
CA GLN A 95 -4.53 -14.18 -8.72
C GLN A 95 -4.70 -12.88 -9.50
N VAL A 96 -5.62 -12.85 -10.48
CA VAL A 96 -5.97 -11.63 -11.22
C VAL A 96 -6.66 -10.64 -10.30
N PHE A 97 -7.60 -11.12 -9.47
CA PHE A 97 -8.23 -10.30 -8.44
C PHE A 97 -7.20 -9.68 -7.48
N LYS A 98 -6.31 -10.51 -6.91
CA LYS A 98 -5.27 -10.08 -5.96
C LYS A 98 -4.38 -9.01 -6.57
N LEU A 99 -3.88 -9.23 -7.80
CA LEU A 99 -3.04 -8.27 -8.50
C LEU A 99 -3.77 -6.94 -8.77
N GLN A 100 -5.03 -6.99 -9.23
CA GLN A 100 -5.82 -5.78 -9.50
C GLN A 100 -6.13 -5.01 -8.21
N PHE A 101 -6.46 -5.73 -7.14
CA PHE A 101 -6.72 -5.15 -5.83
C PHE A 101 -5.48 -4.44 -5.27
N GLU A 102 -4.34 -5.14 -5.25
CA GLU A 102 -3.07 -4.59 -4.76
C GLU A 102 -2.64 -3.38 -5.58
N LYS A 103 -2.71 -3.45 -6.91
CA LYS A 103 -2.34 -2.32 -7.76
C LYS A 103 -3.22 -1.10 -7.54
N THR A 104 -4.51 -1.31 -7.32
CA THR A 104 -5.47 -0.24 -7.01
C THR A 104 -5.19 0.37 -5.63
N ALA A 105 -4.82 -0.46 -4.65
CA ALA A 105 -4.52 0.01 -3.31
C ALA A 105 -3.21 0.81 -3.26
N GLU A 106 -2.17 0.38 -4.00
CA GLU A 106 -0.92 1.12 -4.19
C GLU A 106 -1.16 2.49 -4.81
N THR A 107 -1.90 2.53 -5.93
CA THR A 107 -2.15 3.78 -6.67
C THR A 107 -2.89 4.82 -5.83
N ASN A 108 -3.72 4.36 -4.88
CA ASN A 108 -4.49 5.23 -3.99
C ASN A 108 -3.81 5.45 -2.62
N ASN A 109 -2.57 4.96 -2.41
CA ASN A 109 -1.86 5.02 -1.12
C ASN A 109 -2.71 4.55 0.08
N ARG A 110 -3.52 3.50 -0.12
CA ARG A 110 -4.42 3.01 0.94
C ARG A 110 -3.66 2.45 2.13
N SER A 111 -4.11 2.80 3.33
CA SER A 111 -3.61 2.19 4.57
C SER A 111 -3.98 0.71 4.64
N ILE A 112 -3.36 -0.05 5.55
CA ILE A 112 -3.66 -1.48 5.76
C ILE A 112 -5.10 -1.66 6.24
N GLU A 113 -5.58 -0.76 7.10
CA GLU A 113 -6.95 -0.74 7.61
C GLU A 113 -7.96 -0.48 6.48
N GLU A 114 -7.67 0.49 5.61
CA GLU A 114 -8.50 0.77 4.43
C GLU A 114 -8.50 -0.39 3.43
N LYS A 115 -7.36 -1.08 3.26
CA LYS A 115 -7.28 -2.30 2.45
C LYS A 115 -8.14 -3.42 3.05
N SER A 116 -8.07 -3.65 4.35
CA SER A 116 -8.90 -4.65 5.06
C SER A 116 -10.39 -4.38 4.87
N ALA A 117 -10.83 -3.15 5.16
CA ALA A 117 -12.24 -2.75 4.98
C ALA A 117 -12.70 -2.83 3.52
N ALA A 118 -11.87 -2.38 2.57
CA ALA A 118 -12.20 -2.46 1.15
C ALA A 118 -12.25 -3.91 0.64
N LEU A 119 -11.34 -4.78 1.11
CA LEU A 119 -11.35 -6.20 0.77
C LEU A 119 -12.60 -6.86 1.33
N PHE A 120 -12.97 -6.57 2.59
CA PHE A 120 -14.18 -7.07 3.22
C PHE A 120 -15.44 -6.72 2.43
N VAL A 121 -15.57 -5.47 1.98
CA VAL A 121 -16.71 -4.99 1.17
C VAL A 121 -16.69 -5.56 -0.25
N ALA A 122 -15.52 -5.85 -0.81
CA ALA A 122 -15.38 -6.42 -2.15
C ALA A 122 -15.80 -7.91 -2.25
N LEU A 123 -15.95 -8.60 -1.12
CA LEU A 123 -16.37 -10.00 -1.12
C LEU A 123 -17.88 -10.11 -1.35
N GLU A 124 -18.23 -10.80 -2.44
CA GLU A 124 -19.63 -11.06 -2.82
C GLU A 124 -19.84 -12.55 -3.08
N GLY A 125 -21.10 -12.99 -2.95
CA GLY A 125 -21.51 -14.36 -3.28
C GLY A 125 -20.73 -15.43 -2.50
N PRO A 126 -20.23 -16.51 -3.16
CA PRO A 126 -19.52 -17.59 -2.48
C PRO A 126 -18.30 -17.14 -1.67
N ALA A 127 -17.64 -16.04 -2.06
CA ALA A 127 -16.50 -15.51 -1.32
C ALA A 127 -16.92 -14.76 -0.05
N ALA A 128 -18.10 -14.15 -0.01
CA ALA A 128 -18.64 -13.58 1.22
C ALA A 128 -18.97 -14.69 2.24
N GLU A 129 -19.33 -15.90 1.80
CA GLU A 129 -19.55 -17.04 2.70
C GLU A 129 -18.27 -17.45 3.45
N LEU A 130 -17.08 -17.20 2.88
CA LEU A 130 -15.80 -17.43 3.58
C LEU A 130 -15.71 -16.63 4.87
N LEU A 131 -16.32 -15.45 4.91
CA LEU A 131 -16.31 -14.62 6.11
C LEU A 131 -16.90 -15.39 7.30
N GLN A 132 -17.88 -16.27 7.09
CA GLN A 132 -18.50 -17.06 8.16
C GLN A 132 -17.60 -18.17 8.71
N THR A 133 -16.61 -18.64 7.94
CA THR A 133 -15.79 -19.81 8.32
C THR A 133 -14.41 -19.45 8.88
N ILE A 134 -13.99 -18.18 8.77
CA ILE A 134 -12.70 -17.69 9.27
C ILE A 134 -12.84 -17.04 10.65
N SER A 135 -11.73 -16.94 11.39
CA SER A 135 -11.73 -16.31 12.71
C SER A 135 -11.97 -14.80 12.63
N VAL A 136 -12.43 -14.19 13.74
CA VAL A 136 -12.63 -12.73 13.83
C VAL A 136 -11.30 -11.98 13.63
N ASN A 137 -10.19 -12.55 14.12
CA ASN A 137 -8.87 -11.96 13.96
C ASN A 137 -8.45 -11.92 12.47
N GLU A 138 -8.60 -13.03 11.75
CA GLU A 138 -8.32 -13.08 10.30
C GLU A 138 -9.28 -12.19 9.50
N ARG A 139 -10.52 -12.02 9.95
CA ARG A 139 -11.52 -11.18 9.28
C ARG A 139 -11.17 -9.69 9.34
N ASN A 140 -10.55 -9.25 10.45
CA ASN A 140 -10.22 -7.84 10.68
C ASN A 140 -8.82 -7.48 10.18
N ASP A 141 -7.96 -8.47 9.96
CA ASP A 141 -6.62 -8.31 9.44
C ASP A 141 -6.57 -8.51 7.92
N TYR A 142 -5.88 -7.61 7.21
CA TYR A 142 -5.77 -7.69 5.75
C TYR A 142 -5.06 -8.96 5.30
N ASP A 143 -3.93 -9.28 5.93
CA ASP A 143 -3.12 -10.44 5.55
C ASP A 143 -3.85 -11.75 5.86
N GLY A 144 -4.51 -11.83 7.03
CA GLY A 144 -5.37 -12.94 7.40
C GLY A 144 -6.50 -13.19 6.40
N LEU A 145 -7.22 -12.13 6.02
CA LEU A 145 -8.34 -12.23 5.08
C LEU A 145 -7.87 -12.62 3.68
N MET A 146 -6.76 -12.03 3.21
CA MET A 146 -6.17 -12.36 1.91
C MET A 146 -5.66 -13.80 1.86
N GLN A 147 -5.00 -14.29 2.92
CA GLN A 147 -4.56 -15.68 3.02
C GLN A 147 -5.71 -16.67 3.08
N ALA A 148 -6.81 -16.33 3.74
CA ALA A 148 -8.01 -17.17 3.73
C ALA A 148 -8.61 -17.30 2.32
N LEU A 149 -8.67 -16.19 1.57
CA LEU A 149 -9.10 -16.21 0.18
C LEU A 149 -8.15 -17.01 -0.69
N GLU A 150 -6.83 -16.91 -0.45
CA GLU A 150 -5.82 -17.69 -1.16
C GLU A 150 -5.93 -19.19 -0.87
N ARG A 151 -6.25 -19.59 0.37
CA ARG A 151 -6.50 -21.01 0.70
C ARG A 151 -7.73 -21.57 -0.02
N ARG A 152 -8.82 -20.80 -0.11
CA ARG A 152 -10.08 -21.26 -0.71
C ARG A 152 -10.13 -21.13 -2.23
N TYR A 153 -9.55 -20.06 -2.77
CA TYR A 153 -9.66 -19.67 -4.19
C TYR A 153 -8.31 -19.57 -4.91
N GLY A 154 -7.20 -19.79 -4.20
CA GLY A 154 -5.86 -19.75 -4.76
C GLY A 154 -5.61 -20.82 -5.81
N SER A 155 -4.44 -20.73 -6.42
CA SER A 155 -4.04 -21.60 -7.52
C SER A 155 -3.90 -23.06 -7.11
N GLU A 156 -3.67 -23.38 -5.84
CA GLU A 156 -3.45 -24.76 -5.37
C GLU A 156 -4.68 -25.66 -5.55
N HIS A 157 -5.85 -25.26 -5.04
CA HIS A 157 -7.06 -26.07 -5.19
C HIS A 157 -7.49 -26.19 -6.66
N ARG A 158 -7.36 -25.11 -7.44
CA ARG A 158 -7.59 -25.17 -8.90
C ARG A 158 -6.55 -26.02 -9.62
N ARG A 159 -5.28 -25.98 -9.24
CA ARG A 159 -4.22 -26.85 -9.77
C ARG A 159 -4.58 -28.32 -9.54
N GLN A 160 -5.04 -28.68 -8.33
CA GLN A 160 -5.49 -30.05 -8.04
C GLN A 160 -6.68 -30.47 -8.92
N ILE A 161 -7.63 -29.57 -9.17
CA ILE A 161 -8.74 -29.84 -10.11
C ILE A 161 -8.21 -30.05 -11.53
N TYR A 162 -7.32 -29.18 -12.02
CA TYR A 162 -6.72 -29.32 -13.35
C TYR A 162 -5.84 -30.55 -13.48
N GLN A 163 -5.15 -30.98 -12.42
CA GLN A 163 -4.43 -32.25 -12.37
C GLN A 163 -5.40 -33.42 -12.54
N MET A 164 -6.51 -33.44 -11.80
CA MET A 164 -7.55 -34.46 -11.96
C MET A 164 -8.20 -34.45 -13.35
N GLU A 165 -8.48 -33.26 -13.91
CA GLU A 165 -9.03 -33.10 -15.26
C GLU A 165 -8.04 -33.62 -16.31
N LEU A 166 -6.77 -33.26 -16.20
CA LEU A 166 -5.69 -33.73 -17.06
C LEU A 166 -5.58 -35.26 -17.00
N GLU A 167 -5.54 -35.85 -15.80
CA GLU A 167 -5.45 -37.30 -15.59
C GLU A 167 -6.61 -38.08 -16.20
N LYS A 168 -7.80 -37.48 -16.26
CA LYS A 168 -9.01 -38.11 -16.82
C LYS A 168 -9.26 -37.72 -18.27
N ARG A 169 -8.34 -36.99 -18.91
CA ARG A 169 -8.58 -36.39 -20.21
C ARG A 169 -8.36 -37.38 -21.36
N ASP A 170 -9.44 -37.86 -21.97
CA ASP A 170 -9.42 -38.70 -23.17
C ASP A 170 -10.06 -37.98 -24.36
N GLN A 171 -9.58 -38.24 -25.58
CA GLN A 171 -10.10 -37.66 -26.82
C GLN A 171 -11.57 -38.03 -27.01
N LYS A 172 -12.43 -37.01 -27.17
CA LYS A 172 -13.88 -37.23 -27.35
C LYS A 172 -14.19 -37.71 -28.78
N SER A 173 -15.34 -38.36 -28.95
CA SER A 173 -15.77 -38.88 -30.25
C SER A 173 -15.98 -37.84 -31.33
N ASN A 174 -16.28 -36.60 -30.94
CA ASN A 174 -16.53 -35.45 -31.82
C ASN A 174 -15.37 -34.45 -31.83
N GLU A 175 -14.20 -34.84 -31.31
CA GLU A 175 -13.05 -33.96 -31.12
C GLU A 175 -11.92 -34.37 -32.05
N SER A 176 -11.39 -33.40 -32.79
CA SER A 176 -10.21 -33.61 -33.62
C SER A 176 -8.96 -33.82 -32.76
N LEU A 177 -7.96 -34.48 -33.33
CA LEU A 177 -6.71 -34.73 -32.63
C LEU A 177 -5.99 -33.43 -32.21
N GLN A 178 -6.17 -32.35 -32.98
CA GLN A 178 -5.60 -31.03 -32.69
C GLN A 178 -6.31 -30.33 -31.52
N GLU A 179 -7.65 -30.38 -31.48
CA GLU A 179 -8.43 -29.84 -30.35
C GLU A 179 -8.09 -30.58 -29.06
N TYR A 180 -7.97 -31.93 -29.15
CA TYR A 180 -7.54 -32.75 -28.02
C TYR A 180 -6.14 -32.36 -27.52
N ALA A 181 -5.15 -32.25 -28.43
CA ALA A 181 -3.80 -31.83 -28.08
C ALA A 181 -3.77 -30.45 -27.40
N SER A 182 -4.50 -29.48 -27.96
CA SER A 182 -4.59 -28.12 -27.43
C SER A 182 -5.16 -28.11 -26.01
N GLU A 183 -6.16 -28.94 -25.75
CA GLU A 183 -6.77 -29.03 -24.41
C GLU A 183 -5.85 -29.74 -23.40
N VAL A 184 -5.12 -30.78 -23.81
CA VAL A 184 -4.10 -31.43 -22.97
C VAL A 184 -3.01 -30.42 -22.57
N GLU A 185 -2.52 -29.63 -23.53
CA GLU A 185 -1.52 -28.59 -23.27
C GLU A 185 -2.05 -27.52 -22.31
N ARG A 186 -3.27 -27.02 -22.55
CA ARG A 186 -3.94 -26.06 -21.67
C ARG A 186 -4.05 -26.58 -20.24
N LEU A 187 -4.54 -27.81 -20.07
CA LEU A 187 -4.69 -28.43 -18.75
C LEU A 187 -3.34 -28.66 -18.06
N ALA A 188 -2.31 -29.10 -18.79
CA ALA A 188 -0.98 -29.29 -18.22
C ALA A 188 -0.36 -27.99 -17.70
N HIS A 189 -0.46 -26.91 -18.47
CA HIS A 189 0.00 -25.59 -18.02
C HIS A 189 -0.75 -25.09 -16.77
N LEU A 190 -2.06 -25.34 -16.70
CA LEU A 190 -2.86 -24.93 -15.55
C LEU A 190 -2.64 -25.81 -14.31
N ALA A 191 -2.23 -27.07 -14.50
CA ALA A 191 -2.03 -28.06 -13.46
C ALA A 191 -0.64 -28.02 -12.81
N ILE A 192 0.41 -27.85 -13.62
CA ILE A 192 1.82 -28.01 -13.22
C ILE A 192 2.78 -27.07 -13.98
N GLY A 193 2.28 -25.95 -14.53
CA GLY A 193 3.08 -25.03 -15.34
C GLY A 193 4.23 -24.33 -14.61
N ASP A 194 4.30 -24.46 -13.28
CA ASP A 194 5.37 -24.00 -12.39
C ASP A 194 6.53 -25.01 -12.25
N THR A 195 6.40 -26.22 -12.81
CA THR A 195 7.44 -27.26 -12.79
C THR A 195 8.46 -27.07 -13.92
N SER A 196 9.56 -27.85 -13.90
CA SER A 196 10.57 -27.82 -14.97
C SER A 196 9.92 -28.10 -16.34
N GLY A 197 10.35 -27.37 -17.38
CA GLY A 197 9.83 -27.55 -18.75
C GLY A 197 9.92 -29.00 -19.25
N GLU A 198 10.98 -29.73 -18.89
CA GLU A 198 11.13 -31.16 -19.23
C GLU A 198 10.03 -32.03 -18.60
N HIS A 199 9.72 -31.82 -17.33
CA HIS A 199 8.63 -32.53 -16.66
C HIS A 199 7.28 -32.22 -17.31
N LEU A 200 7.03 -30.95 -17.61
CA LEU A 200 5.80 -30.52 -18.28
C LEU A 200 5.64 -31.17 -19.66
N GLU A 201 6.69 -31.17 -20.48
CA GLU A 201 6.72 -31.83 -21.79
C GLU A 201 6.42 -33.33 -21.66
N LYS A 202 7.07 -34.01 -20.72
CA LYS A 202 6.85 -35.44 -20.47
C LYS A 202 5.41 -35.75 -20.08
N VAL A 203 4.81 -34.95 -19.20
CA VAL A 203 3.41 -35.12 -18.78
C VAL A 203 2.45 -34.88 -19.95
N LYS A 204 2.67 -33.82 -20.75
CA LYS A 204 1.87 -33.55 -21.96
C LYS A 204 1.91 -34.72 -22.95
N ILE A 205 3.11 -35.20 -23.27
CA ILE A 205 3.33 -36.32 -24.21
C ILE A 205 2.64 -37.59 -23.69
N GLN A 206 2.90 -37.97 -22.44
CA GLN A 206 2.34 -39.17 -21.85
C GLN A 206 0.81 -39.12 -21.84
N ARG A 207 0.24 -37.98 -21.42
CA ARG A 207 -1.22 -37.84 -21.35
C ARG A 207 -1.86 -37.88 -22.73
N PHE A 208 -1.31 -37.14 -23.68
CA PHE A 208 -1.80 -37.13 -25.05
C PHE A 208 -1.83 -38.54 -25.63
N ILE A 209 -0.69 -39.25 -25.68
CA ILE A 209 -0.64 -40.63 -26.22
C ILE A 209 -1.64 -41.54 -25.51
N SER A 210 -1.74 -41.45 -24.18
CA SER A 210 -2.62 -42.33 -23.40
C SER A 210 -4.10 -42.14 -23.71
N GLY A 211 -4.54 -40.91 -24.01
CA GLY A 211 -5.94 -40.59 -24.26
C GLY A 211 -6.34 -40.47 -25.74
N ILE A 212 -5.44 -40.75 -26.70
CA ILE A 212 -5.82 -40.86 -28.12
C ILE A 212 -6.89 -41.95 -28.28
N LYS A 213 -7.98 -41.61 -28.99
CA LYS A 213 -9.10 -42.53 -29.23
C LYS A 213 -8.75 -43.61 -30.27
N ASP A 214 -8.10 -43.22 -31.36
CA ASP A 214 -7.72 -44.16 -32.41
C ASP A 214 -6.58 -45.08 -31.96
N VAL A 215 -6.87 -46.38 -31.88
CA VAL A 215 -5.93 -47.39 -31.36
C VAL A 215 -4.70 -47.51 -32.24
N TYR A 216 -4.84 -47.36 -33.56
CA TYR A 216 -3.71 -47.43 -34.49
C TYR A 216 -2.77 -46.24 -34.29
N THR A 217 -3.29 -45.01 -34.34
CA THR A 217 -2.53 -43.78 -34.09
C THR A 217 -1.87 -43.80 -32.72
N LYS A 218 -2.58 -44.26 -31.68
CA LYS A 218 -2.05 -44.43 -30.32
C LYS A 218 -0.86 -45.39 -30.26
N ARG A 219 -0.96 -46.54 -30.93
CA ARG A 219 0.12 -47.54 -30.97
C ARG A 219 1.34 -47.00 -31.72
N GLU A 220 1.12 -46.34 -32.85
CA GLU A 220 2.20 -45.76 -33.67
C GLU A 220 2.91 -44.61 -32.96
N THR A 221 2.18 -43.73 -32.28
CA THR A 221 2.77 -42.66 -31.45
C THR A 221 3.55 -43.21 -30.27
N TYR A 222 3.02 -44.25 -29.59
CA TYR A 222 3.74 -44.90 -28.49
C TYR A 222 5.04 -45.56 -28.95
N ALA A 223 5.05 -46.19 -30.13
CA ALA A 223 6.23 -46.84 -30.70
C ALA A 223 7.31 -45.84 -31.18
N ASN A 224 6.96 -44.58 -31.39
CA ASN A 224 7.84 -43.55 -31.93
C ASN A 224 7.88 -42.32 -31.00
N PRO A 225 8.53 -42.43 -29.83
CA PRO A 225 8.59 -41.34 -28.87
C PRO A 225 9.27 -40.11 -29.48
N LYS A 226 8.73 -38.93 -29.17
CA LYS A 226 9.32 -37.64 -29.53
C LYS A 226 9.77 -36.91 -28.27
N LEU A 227 10.69 -35.97 -28.42
CA LEU A 227 11.27 -35.23 -27.30
C LEU A 227 10.37 -34.08 -26.87
N THR A 228 9.56 -33.56 -27.79
CA THR A 228 8.65 -32.45 -27.53
C THR A 228 7.21 -32.80 -27.84
N PHE A 229 6.30 -32.11 -27.17
CA PHE A 229 4.87 -32.22 -27.36
C PHE A 229 4.44 -31.80 -28.77
N ALA A 230 5.03 -30.74 -29.29
CA ALA A 230 4.77 -30.29 -30.67
C ALA A 230 5.11 -31.38 -31.70
N GLU A 231 6.26 -32.05 -31.53
CA GLU A 231 6.69 -33.12 -32.44
C GLU A 231 5.78 -34.35 -32.38
N ILE A 232 5.34 -34.77 -31.17
CA ILE A 232 4.45 -35.94 -31.06
C ILE A 232 3.07 -35.65 -31.64
N VAL A 233 2.55 -34.43 -31.47
CA VAL A 233 1.26 -34.01 -32.05
C VAL A 233 1.33 -33.99 -33.56
N ALA A 234 2.39 -33.38 -34.14
CA ALA A 234 2.59 -33.36 -35.58
C ALA A 234 2.71 -34.78 -36.15
N TYR A 235 3.48 -35.66 -35.50
CA TYR A 235 3.60 -37.06 -35.90
C TYR A 235 2.25 -37.78 -35.88
N ALA A 236 1.47 -37.62 -34.81
CA ALA A 236 0.17 -38.25 -34.67
C ALA A 236 -0.82 -37.80 -35.76
N GLN A 237 -0.80 -36.52 -36.14
CA GLN A 237 -1.63 -35.99 -37.22
C GLN A 237 -1.31 -36.62 -38.58
N THR A 238 -0.05 -36.90 -38.88
CA THR A 238 0.34 -37.57 -40.14
C THR A 238 -0.14 -39.01 -40.26
N ARG A 239 -0.50 -39.65 -39.14
CA ARG A 239 -0.95 -41.05 -39.08
C ARG A 239 -2.47 -41.20 -38.92
N HIS A 240 -3.16 -40.10 -38.60
CA HIS A 240 -4.62 -40.03 -38.42
C HIS A 240 -5.34 -39.77 -39.76
N SER A 241 -4.81 -40.25 -40.90
CA SER A 241 -5.42 -40.13 -42.23
C SER A 241 -6.06 -41.43 -42.67
#